data_AF-A0A066YV37-F1
#
_entry.id   AF-A0A066YV37-F1
#
_cell.length_a   1.000
_cell.length_b   1.000
_cell.length_c   1.000
_cell.angle_alpha   90.00
_cell.angle_beta   90.00
_cell.angle_gamma   90.00
#
_symmetry.space_group_name_H-M   'P 1'
#
loop_
_entity.id
_entity.type
_entity.pdbx_description
1 polymer ?
#
loop_
_entity_poly.entity_id
_entity_poly.type
_entity_poly.pdbx_seq_one_letter_code
_entity_poly.pdbx_strand_id
1 'polypeptide(L)'
;MNVTELLRLLQAEHDETAARADYLREQIERLTGALAEVEARLAEIVTTGKVIDGLTLPDHEPAPAETATVYQQIVTAFNEHPGQVFRVRDLHELLGLPADEPSINLTRSRLGRLVRQGLLDQPGRGRYQKRT
;
A
#
# COMPACT_ATOMS: atom_id res chain seq x y z
N MET A 1 13.07 23.92 -60.61
CA MET A 1 13.41 22.71 -59.82
C MET A 1 13.54 21.54 -60.77
N ASN A 2 14.64 20.80 -60.74
CA ASN A 2 14.88 19.66 -61.64
C ASN A 2 14.70 18.32 -60.92
N VAL A 3 14.66 17.22 -61.68
CA VAL A 3 14.45 15.86 -61.14
C VAL A 3 15.54 15.48 -60.12
N THR A 4 16.78 15.88 -60.35
CA THR A 4 17.92 15.60 -59.45
C THR A 4 17.73 16.25 -58.07
N GLU A 5 17.20 17.47 -58.05
CA GLU A 5 16.96 18.22 -56.81
C GLU A 5 15.78 17.64 -56.01
N LEU A 6 14.73 17.19 -56.70
CA LEU A 6 13.62 16.46 -56.08
C LEU A 6 14.09 15.13 -55.46
N LEU A 7 14.92 14.37 -56.17
CA LEU A 7 15.49 13.12 -55.64
C LEU A 7 16.37 13.36 -54.41
N ARG A 8 17.15 14.45 -54.40
CA ARG A 8 17.99 14.82 -53.24
C ARG A 8 17.15 15.17 -52.02
N LEU A 9 16.04 15.90 -52.21
CA LEU A 9 15.11 16.22 -51.11
C LEU A 9 14.44 14.96 -50.56
N LEU A 10 13.98 14.07 -51.44
CA LEU A 10 13.37 12.81 -51.03
C LEU A 10 14.35 11.91 -50.27
N GLN A 11 15.62 11.87 -50.69
CA GLN A 11 16.65 11.13 -49.97
C GLN A 11 16.89 11.72 -48.58
N ALA A 12 16.93 13.05 -48.45
CA ALA A 12 17.09 13.71 -47.15
C ALA A 12 15.90 13.42 -46.22
N GLU A 13 14.67 13.47 -46.74
CA GLU A 13 13.46 13.11 -45.99
C GLU A 13 13.46 11.63 -45.56
N HIS A 14 13.89 10.74 -46.44
CA HIS A 14 14.07 9.32 -46.13
C HIS A 14 15.07 9.12 -44.99
N ASP A 15 16.24 9.75 -45.07
CA ASP A 15 17.30 9.59 -44.07
C ASP A 15 16.88 10.17 -42.70
N GLU A 16 16.17 11.30 -42.69
CA GLU A 16 15.58 11.87 -41.47
C GLU A 16 14.52 10.96 -40.86
N THR A 17 13.64 10.40 -41.71
CA THR A 17 12.59 9.47 -41.27
C THR A 17 13.20 8.18 -40.70
N ALA A 18 14.26 7.66 -41.34
CA ALA A 18 14.98 6.49 -40.86
C ALA A 18 15.63 6.76 -39.49
N ALA A 19 16.33 7.89 -39.34
CA ALA A 19 16.92 8.29 -38.07
C ALA A 19 15.86 8.44 -36.97
N ARG A 20 14.68 8.98 -37.29
CA ARG A 20 13.57 9.08 -36.35
C ARG A 20 13.02 7.71 -35.95
N ALA A 21 12.92 6.78 -36.89
CA ALA A 21 12.48 5.42 -36.61
C ALA A 21 13.47 4.70 -35.68
N ASP A 22 14.78 4.83 -35.90
CA ASP A 22 15.81 4.24 -35.05
C ASP A 22 15.77 4.82 -33.63
N TYR A 23 15.65 6.14 -33.51
CA TYR A 23 15.47 6.79 -32.21
C TYR A 23 14.21 6.29 -31.46
N LEU A 24 13.12 6.04 -32.16
CA LEU A 24 11.90 5.49 -31.55
C LEU A 24 12.11 4.04 -31.10
N ARG A 25 12.82 3.22 -31.87
CA ARG A 25 13.17 1.83 -31.49
C ARG A 25 14.02 1.80 -30.23
N GLU A 26 15.05 2.64 -30.15
CA GLU A 26 15.90 2.76 -28.95
C GLU A 26 15.10 3.20 -27.72
N GLN A 27 14.16 4.13 -27.88
CA GLN A 27 13.29 4.54 -26.78
C GLN A 27 12.36 3.42 -26.32
N ILE A 28 11.79 2.64 -27.25
CA ILE A 28 10.96 1.49 -26.91
C ILE A 28 11.78 0.49 -26.11
N GLU A 29 12.98 0.13 -26.56
CA GLU A 29 13.86 -0.80 -25.86
C GLU A 29 14.18 -0.32 -24.43
N ARG A 30 14.51 0.97 -24.28
CA ARG A 30 14.76 1.58 -22.96
C ARG A 30 13.54 1.53 -22.05
N LEU A 31 12.37 1.87 -22.56
CA LEU A 31 11.12 1.88 -21.79
C LEU A 31 10.70 0.46 -21.41
N THR A 32 10.86 -0.51 -22.30
CA THR A 32 10.61 -1.93 -22.00
C THR A 32 11.54 -2.43 -20.89
N GLY A 33 12.82 -2.06 -20.93
CA GLY A 33 13.77 -2.38 -19.87
C GLY A 33 13.37 -1.77 -18.52
N ALA A 34 13.03 -0.47 -18.50
CA ALA A 34 12.58 0.22 -17.29
C ALA A 34 11.28 -0.37 -16.72
N LEU A 35 10.34 -0.78 -17.58
CA LEU A 35 9.11 -1.45 -17.16
C LEU A 35 9.41 -2.79 -16.49
N ALA A 36 10.26 -3.61 -17.10
CA ALA A 36 10.64 -4.90 -16.53
C ALA A 36 11.30 -4.77 -15.15
N GLU A 37 12.13 -3.74 -14.94
CA GLU A 37 12.75 -3.45 -13.63
C GLU A 37 11.69 -3.09 -12.58
N VAL A 38 10.72 -2.25 -12.92
CA VAL A 38 9.62 -1.86 -12.02
C VAL A 38 8.73 -3.08 -11.68
N GLU A 39 8.41 -3.90 -12.67
CA GLU A 39 7.63 -5.13 -12.47
C GLU A 39 8.36 -6.13 -11.57
N ALA A 40 9.67 -6.31 -11.75
CA ALA A 40 10.48 -7.14 -10.87
C ALA A 40 10.45 -6.62 -9.42
N ARG A 41 10.61 -5.32 -9.22
CA ARG A 41 10.53 -4.69 -7.91
C ARG A 41 9.14 -4.83 -7.27
N LEU A 42 8.07 -4.74 -8.05
CA LEU A 42 6.71 -5.01 -7.56
C LEU A 42 6.56 -6.46 -7.10
N ALA A 43 7.10 -7.43 -7.85
CA ALA A 43 7.08 -8.83 -7.45
C ALA A 43 7.85 -9.09 -6.14
N GLU A 44 8.98 -8.41 -5.93
CA GLU A 44 9.72 -8.44 -4.67
C GLU A 44 8.91 -7.89 -3.49
N ILE A 45 8.21 -6.76 -3.68
CA ILE A 45 7.34 -6.16 -2.66
C ILE A 45 6.20 -7.11 -2.29
N VAL A 46 5.54 -7.72 -3.29
CA VAL A 46 4.47 -8.71 -3.07
C VAL A 46 5.00 -9.93 -2.31
N THR A 47 6.19 -10.40 -2.68
CA THR A 47 6.83 -11.54 -2.01
C THR A 47 7.19 -11.21 -0.56
N THR A 48 7.75 -10.02 -0.32
CA THR A 48 8.06 -9.53 1.03
C THR A 48 6.80 -9.41 1.88
N GLY A 49 5.70 -8.91 1.31
CA GLY A 49 4.40 -8.87 1.98
C GLY A 49 3.94 -10.25 2.44
N LYS A 50 3.99 -11.27 1.57
CA LYS A 50 3.66 -12.66 1.93
C LYS A 50 4.56 -13.22 3.04
N VAL A 51 5.84 -12.88 3.02
CA VAL A 51 6.79 -13.30 4.07
C VAL A 51 6.44 -12.64 5.40
N ILE A 52 6.13 -11.33 5.40
CA ILE A 52 5.67 -10.63 6.61
C ILE A 52 4.39 -11.27 7.15
N ASP A 53 3.40 -11.54 6.29
CA ASP A 53 2.16 -12.22 6.69
C ASP A 53 2.48 -13.58 7.35
N GLY A 54 3.37 -14.38 6.74
CA GLY A 54 3.83 -15.65 7.29
C GLY A 54 4.60 -15.54 8.61
N LEU A 55 5.34 -14.45 8.83
CA LEU A 55 6.10 -14.19 10.06
C LEU A 55 5.23 -13.56 11.16
N THR A 56 4.10 -12.93 10.82
CA THR A 56 3.16 -12.40 11.81
C THR A 56 2.33 -13.48 12.53
N LEU A 57 2.46 -14.76 12.15
CA LEU A 57 1.90 -15.87 12.92
C LEU A 57 2.97 -16.91 13.30
N PRO A 58 3.39 -16.86 14.57
CA PRO A 58 3.46 -18.04 15.41
C PRO A 58 2.44 -17.89 16.56
N ASP A 59 1.54 -18.87 16.63
CA ASP A 59 0.67 -19.16 17.78
C ASP A 59 -0.58 -18.26 17.97
N HIS A 60 -1.55 -18.39 17.06
CA HIS A 60 -2.93 -18.55 17.51
C HIS A 60 -3.69 -19.40 16.50
N GLU A 61 -4.31 -20.46 17.01
CA GLU A 61 -5.50 -21.09 16.45
C GLU A 61 -6.32 -20.05 15.66
N PRO A 62 -6.78 -20.34 14.42
CA PRO A 62 -7.45 -19.37 13.58
C PRO A 62 -8.68 -18.84 14.34
N ALA A 63 -8.53 -17.67 14.95
CA ALA A 63 -9.64 -16.97 15.54
C ALA A 63 -10.63 -16.70 14.38
N PRO A 64 -11.93 -16.97 14.59
CA PRO A 64 -12.92 -16.96 13.51
C PRO A 64 -12.82 -15.65 12.73
N ALA A 65 -13.07 -15.71 11.42
CA ALA A 65 -12.86 -14.63 10.44
C ALA A 65 -13.39 -13.24 10.89
N GLU A 66 -14.36 -13.22 11.81
CA GLU A 66 -14.88 -12.03 12.52
C GLU A 66 -13.82 -11.26 13.33
N THR A 67 -12.76 -11.91 13.81
CA THR A 67 -11.75 -11.27 14.66
C THR A 67 -10.68 -10.52 13.86
N ALA A 68 -10.33 -11.03 12.67
CA ALA A 68 -9.42 -10.38 11.73
C ALA A 68 -10.05 -9.10 11.14
N THR A 69 -11.35 -9.13 10.85
CA THR A 69 -12.10 -7.94 10.39
C THR A 69 -12.16 -6.87 11.48
N VAL A 70 -12.41 -7.24 12.74
CA VAL A 70 -12.48 -6.27 13.86
C VAL A 70 -11.14 -5.59 14.11
N TYR A 71 -10.01 -6.32 14.01
CA TYR A 71 -8.69 -5.69 14.16
C TYR A 71 -8.43 -4.65 13.07
N GLN A 72 -8.75 -5.00 11.82
CA GLN A 72 -8.60 -4.09 10.69
C GLN A 72 -9.53 -2.87 10.82
N GLN A 73 -10.78 -3.06 11.24
CA GLN A 73 -11.73 -1.98 11.51
C GLN A 73 -11.22 -1.01 12.58
N ILE A 74 -10.61 -1.52 13.66
CA ILE A 74 -10.00 -0.68 14.71
C ILE A 74 -8.88 0.18 14.11
N VAL A 75 -7.95 -0.41 13.35
CA VAL A 75 -6.84 0.33 12.73
C VAL A 75 -7.36 1.38 11.74
N THR A 76 -8.35 1.03 10.92
CA THR A 76 -8.99 1.97 9.98
C THR A 76 -9.64 3.14 10.71
N ALA A 77 -10.37 2.91 11.80
CA ALA A 77 -11.01 3.99 12.57
C ALA A 77 -10.00 5.02 13.11
N PHE A 78 -8.85 4.57 13.63
CA PHE A 78 -7.79 5.48 14.05
C PHE A 78 -7.14 6.21 12.87
N ASN A 79 -7.06 5.58 11.70
CA ASN A 79 -6.54 6.22 10.48
C ASN A 79 -7.47 7.31 9.96
N GLU A 80 -8.78 7.11 10.04
CA GLU A 80 -9.81 8.09 9.64
C GLU A 80 -9.90 9.27 10.64
N HIS A 81 -9.54 9.02 11.91
CA HIS A 81 -9.62 10.01 12.98
C HIS A 81 -8.28 10.21 13.73
N PRO A 82 -7.22 10.71 13.07
CA PRO A 82 -5.87 10.71 13.64
C PRO A 82 -5.72 11.62 14.89
N GLY A 83 -6.49 12.71 14.95
CA GLY A 83 -6.49 13.64 16.09
C GLY A 83 -7.44 13.26 17.24
N GLN A 84 -8.25 12.21 17.06
CA GLN A 84 -9.30 11.86 18.02
C GLN A 84 -8.78 10.87 19.06
N VAL A 85 -9.07 11.17 20.33
CA VAL A 85 -8.80 10.27 21.44
C VAL A 85 -10.03 9.40 21.69
N PHE A 86 -9.89 8.10 21.47
CA PHE A 86 -10.96 7.12 21.70
C PHE A 86 -10.80 6.42 23.07
N ARG A 87 -11.92 6.23 23.77
CA ARG A 87 -12.03 5.18 24.80
C ARG A 87 -12.52 3.89 24.13
N VAL A 88 -12.31 2.76 24.80
CA VAL A 88 -12.73 1.45 24.27
C VAL A 88 -14.23 1.40 23.99
N ARG A 89 -15.05 2.02 24.86
CA ARG A 89 -16.51 2.08 24.68
C ARG A 89 -16.91 2.94 23.48
N ASP A 90 -16.31 4.12 23.35
CA ASP A 90 -16.55 5.02 22.21
C ASP A 90 -16.17 4.36 20.88
N LEU A 91 -15.09 3.57 20.88
CA LEU A 91 -14.65 2.80 19.71
C LEU A 91 -15.61 1.65 19.37
N HIS A 92 -16.17 0.99 20.37
CA HIS A 92 -17.19 -0.03 20.18
C HIS A 92 -18.48 0.54 19.60
N GLU A 93 -18.89 1.72 20.07
CA GLU A 93 -20.05 2.42 19.54
C GLU A 93 -19.84 2.85 18.09
N LEU A 94 -18.68 3.42 17.77
CA LEU A 94 -18.32 3.81 16.39
C LEU A 94 -18.32 2.62 15.42
N LEU A 95 -17.81 1.47 15.87
CA LEU A 95 -17.66 0.28 15.05
C LEU A 95 -18.88 -0.67 15.11
N GLY A 96 -19.91 -0.34 15.90
CA GLY A 96 -21.07 -1.21 16.11
C GLY A 96 -20.72 -2.56 16.77
N LEU A 97 -19.68 -2.60 17.60
CA LEU A 97 -19.21 -3.82 18.25
C LEU A 97 -19.99 -4.14 19.54
N PRO A 98 -20.09 -5.43 19.91
CA PRO A 98 -20.71 -5.84 21.17
C PRO A 98 -19.99 -5.25 22.40
N ALA A 99 -20.73 -4.55 23.26
CA ALA A 99 -20.19 -3.91 24.45
C ALA A 99 -20.15 -4.83 25.70
N ASP A 100 -20.24 -6.15 25.52
CA ASP A 100 -20.07 -7.12 26.60
C ASP A 100 -18.63 -7.13 27.12
N GLU A 101 -18.46 -7.51 28.40
CA GLU A 101 -17.16 -7.46 29.08
C GLU A 101 -16.06 -8.28 28.37
N PRO A 102 -16.32 -9.52 27.85
CA PRO A 102 -15.38 -10.24 27.00
C PRO A 102 -14.91 -9.44 25.77
N SER A 103 -15.85 -8.88 24.99
CA SER A 103 -15.54 -8.11 23.78
C SER A 103 -14.73 -6.84 24.09
N ILE A 104 -15.08 -6.14 25.17
CA ILE A 104 -14.32 -4.97 25.64
C ILE A 104 -12.90 -5.35 26.08
N ASN A 105 -12.73 -6.45 26.81
CA ASN A 105 -11.43 -6.94 27.26
C ASN A 105 -10.53 -7.33 26.08
N LEU A 106 -11.11 -7.98 25.06
CA LEU A 106 -10.41 -8.35 23.85
C LEU A 106 -9.92 -7.12 23.06
N THR A 107 -10.79 -6.11 22.87
CA THR A 107 -10.39 -4.85 22.24
C THR A 107 -9.32 -4.12 23.06
N ARG A 108 -9.41 -4.11 24.39
CA ARG A 108 -8.38 -3.50 25.24
C ARG A 108 -7.02 -4.17 25.08
N SER A 109 -6.98 -5.50 24.99
CA SER A 109 -5.76 -6.27 24.72
C SER A 109 -5.15 -5.90 23.37
N ARG A 110 -5.98 -5.81 22.31
CA ARG A 110 -5.56 -5.40 20.96
C ARG A 110 -4.99 -3.98 20.92
N LEU A 111 -5.69 -3.02 21.54
CA LEU A 111 -5.22 -1.63 21.63
C LEU A 111 -3.89 -1.53 22.39
N GLY A 112 -3.73 -2.31 23.47
CA GLY A 112 -2.46 -2.39 24.19
C GLY A 112 -1.30 -2.91 23.32
N ARG A 113 -1.56 -3.87 22.42
CA ARG A 113 -0.56 -4.34 21.44
C ARG A 113 -0.22 -3.26 20.42
N LEU A 114 -1.22 -2.57 19.87
CA LEU A 114 -1.01 -1.48 18.91
C LEU A 114 -0.18 -0.32 19.50
N VAL A 115 -0.36 -0.03 20.79
CA VAL A 115 0.48 0.94 21.51
C VAL A 115 1.93 0.44 21.62
N ARG A 116 2.16 -0.83 21.99
CA ARG A 116 3.51 -1.42 22.06
C ARG A 116 4.22 -1.48 20.70
N GLN A 117 3.46 -1.64 19.62
CA GLN A 117 3.96 -1.60 18.25
C GLN A 117 4.22 -0.17 17.74
N GLY A 118 3.86 0.86 18.52
CA GLY A 118 4.06 2.26 18.16
C GLY A 118 3.09 2.80 17.12
N LEU A 119 1.97 2.13 16.88
CA LEU A 119 0.91 2.57 15.96
C LEU A 119 -0.07 3.55 16.63
N LEU A 120 -0.28 3.38 17.94
CA LEU A 120 -1.14 4.24 18.75
C LEU A 120 -0.34 4.83 19.92
N ASP A 121 -0.73 6.02 20.35
CA ASP A 121 -0.31 6.60 21.61
C ASP A 121 -1.38 6.39 22.69
N GLN A 122 -0.95 6.34 23.94
CA GLN A 122 -1.84 6.25 25.11
C GLN A 122 -1.74 7.55 25.93
N PRO A 123 -2.49 8.60 25.57
CA PRO A 123 -2.44 9.89 26.27
C PRO A 123 -2.98 9.83 27.71
N GLY A 124 -3.64 8.74 28.10
CA GLY A 124 -4.08 8.50 29.47
C GLY A 124 -4.66 7.10 29.65
N ARG A 125 -4.96 6.71 30.90
CA ARG A 125 -5.46 5.37 31.21
C ARG A 125 -6.75 5.07 30.42
N GLY A 126 -6.70 4.05 29.56
CA GLY A 126 -7.84 3.63 28.74
C GLY A 126 -8.21 4.58 27.60
N ARG A 127 -7.33 5.52 27.26
CA ARG A 127 -7.47 6.44 26.13
C ARG A 127 -6.42 6.13 25.09
N TYR A 128 -6.81 6.09 23.83
CA TYR A 128 -5.94 5.74 22.72
C TYR A 128 -6.10 6.78 21.62
N GLN A 129 -5.01 7.11 20.94
CA GLN A 129 -4.98 8.05 19.84
C GLN A 129 -4.03 7.51 18.77
N LYS A 130 -4.26 7.87 17.50
CA LYS A 130 -3.29 7.55 16.46
C LYS A 130 -1.98 8.29 16.72
N ARG A 131 -0.87 7.57 16.65
CA ARG A 131 0.44 8.20 16.67
C ARG A 131 0.65 8.89 15.32
N THR A 132 0.87 10.20 15.34
CA THR A 132 1.05 11.04 14.14
C THR A 132 2.52 11.32 13.90
#